data_AF-A0A2I0JSN0-F1
#
_entry.id   AF-A0A2I0JSN0-F1
#
_cell.length_a   1.000
_cell.length_b   1.000
_cell.length_c   1.000
_cell.angle_alpha   90.00
_cell.angle_beta   90.00
_cell.angle_gamma   90.00
#
_symmetry.space_group_name_H-M   'P 1'
#
loop_
_entity.id
_entity.type
_entity.pdbx_description
1 polymer ?
#
loop_
_entity_poly.entity_id
_entity_poly.type
_entity_poly.pdbx_seq_one_letter_code
_entity_poly.pdbx_strand_id
1 'polypeptide(L)'
;MELAPLSIASCSKELQVTYQEWFCFADSDGDGRVTGNDALKFFTRSNLSRQDLKQVWAIADNKRQGYLGFPEFVTAMQVISLAQAGHPITQDLLDAKGTT
;
A
#
# COMPACT_ATOMS: atom_id res chain seq x y z
N MET A 1 11.64 17.55 -9.74
CA MET A 1 10.49 16.70 -9.37
C MET A 1 11.10 15.47 -8.74
N GLU A 2 11.43 15.56 -7.45
CA GLU A 2 12.39 14.67 -6.79
C GLU A 2 11.61 13.76 -5.85
N LEU A 3 11.37 12.53 -6.30
CA LEU A 3 10.83 11.46 -5.46
C LEU A 3 11.98 11.00 -4.56
N ALA A 4 12.13 11.67 -3.42
CA ALA A 4 13.18 11.36 -2.46
C ALA A 4 13.02 9.91 -1.94
N PRO A 5 14.13 9.15 -1.83
CA PRO A 5 14.11 7.76 -1.41
C PRO A 5 13.71 7.65 0.06
N LEU A 6 12.75 6.76 0.27
CA LEU A 6 12.32 6.11 1.52
C LEU A 6 13.41 6.09 2.62
N SER A 7 13.44 7.12 3.47
CA SER A 7 14.16 7.08 4.75
C SER A 7 13.20 6.64 5.85
N ILE A 8 12.78 5.36 5.81
CA ILE A 8 11.81 4.74 6.75
C ILE A 8 12.47 4.44 8.11
N ALA A 9 13.08 5.44 8.76
CA ALA A 9 13.67 5.22 10.09
C ALA A 9 13.60 6.41 11.05
N SER A 10 13.06 7.58 10.66
CA SER A 10 12.98 8.72 11.58
C SER A 10 11.55 9.22 11.71
N CYS A 11 11.05 9.21 12.95
CA CYS A 11 9.76 9.74 13.40
C CYS A 11 8.50 8.95 13.01
N SER A 12 8.04 8.09 13.93
CA SER A 12 6.74 7.38 13.84
C SER A 12 5.52 8.31 13.63
N LYS A 13 5.66 9.62 13.88
CA LYS A 13 4.62 10.63 13.62
C LYS A 13 4.58 11.09 12.16
N GLU A 14 5.72 11.24 11.51
CA GLU A 14 5.78 11.68 10.10
C GLU A 14 5.29 10.58 9.16
N LEU A 15 5.67 9.33 9.42
CA LEU A 15 5.22 8.19 8.61
C LEU A 15 3.69 8.04 8.64
N GLN A 16 3.08 8.24 9.82
CA GLN A 16 1.63 8.18 10.00
C GLN A 16 0.93 9.30 9.23
N VAL A 17 1.47 10.53 9.26
CA VAL A 17 0.95 11.67 8.49
C VAL A 17 1.08 11.41 6.99
N THR A 18 2.24 10.95 6.52
CA THR A 18 2.45 10.63 5.09
C THR A 18 1.49 9.54 4.61
N TYR A 19 1.30 8.47 5.39
CA TYR A 19 0.32 7.44 5.03
C TYR A 19 -1.09 7.97 5.06
N GLN A 20 -1.42 8.86 5.98
CA GLN A 20 -2.74 9.48 6.04
C GLN A 20 -2.99 10.42 4.85
N GLU A 21 -1.98 11.17 4.40
CA GLU A 21 -2.07 11.97 3.18
C GLU A 21 -2.24 11.09 1.93
N TRP A 22 -1.47 10.01 1.83
CA TRP A 22 -1.62 9.04 0.73
C TRP A 22 -2.96 8.32 0.78
N PHE A 23 -3.45 8.01 1.97
CA PHE A 23 -4.76 7.43 2.19
C PHE A 23 -5.85 8.39 1.72
N CYS A 24 -5.79 9.66 2.13
CA CYS A 24 -6.70 10.72 1.66
C CYS A 24 -6.60 10.94 0.15
N PHE A 25 -5.43 10.73 -0.44
CA PHE A 25 -5.25 10.85 -1.88
C PHE A 25 -5.84 9.65 -2.65
N ALA A 26 -5.81 8.45 -2.06
CA ALA A 26 -6.43 7.26 -2.61
C ALA A 26 -7.95 7.22 -2.35
N ASP A 27 -8.38 7.75 -1.21
CA ASP A 27 -9.77 7.92 -0.79
C ASP A 27 -10.37 9.16 -1.45
N SER A 28 -11.05 8.97 -2.58
CA SER A 28 -11.64 10.06 -3.35
C SER A 28 -12.85 10.68 -2.65
N ASP A 29 -13.43 9.97 -1.68
CA ASP A 29 -14.72 10.24 -1.06
C ASP A 29 -14.54 10.73 0.39
N GLY A 30 -13.36 10.52 0.98
CA GLY A 30 -13.01 10.91 2.33
C GLY A 30 -13.78 10.12 3.41
N ASP A 31 -14.28 8.94 3.07
CA ASP A 31 -15.11 8.11 3.97
C ASP A 31 -14.25 7.23 4.92
N GLY A 32 -12.93 7.24 4.74
CA GLY A 32 -12.01 6.40 5.50
C GLY A 32 -11.86 5.00 4.91
N ARG A 33 -12.27 4.76 3.64
CA ARG A 33 -12.24 3.46 2.98
C ARG A 33 -11.81 3.58 1.53
N VAL A 34 -10.69 2.95 1.19
CA VAL A 34 -10.24 2.93 -0.20
C VAL A 34 -10.82 1.71 -0.91
N THR A 35 -11.68 1.90 -1.89
CA THR A 35 -12.23 0.78 -2.66
C THR A 35 -11.18 0.10 -3.53
N GLY A 36 -11.45 -1.13 -3.95
CA GLY A 36 -10.61 -1.86 -4.92
C GLY A 36 -10.24 -1.05 -6.14
N ASN A 37 -11.22 -0.34 -6.67
CA ASN A 37 -11.04 0.41 -7.89
C ASN A 37 -10.15 1.64 -7.66
N ASP A 38 -10.29 2.33 -6.53
CA ASP A 38 -9.52 3.54 -6.23
C ASP A 38 -8.10 3.21 -5.77
N ALA A 39 -7.92 2.14 -5.00
CA ALA A 39 -6.60 1.62 -4.66
C ALA A 39 -5.81 1.24 -5.91
N LEU A 40 -6.41 0.48 -6.85
CA LEU A 40 -5.77 0.12 -8.12
C LEU A 40 -5.39 1.34 -8.97
N LYS A 41 -6.26 2.37 -9.03
CA LYS A 41 -5.94 3.63 -9.72
C LYS A 41 -4.78 4.35 -9.05
N PHE A 42 -4.77 4.40 -7.72
CA PHE A 42 -3.69 5.04 -6.96
C PHE A 42 -2.37 4.30 -7.17
N PHE A 43 -2.35 2.98 -7.01
CA PHE A 43 -1.15 2.16 -7.17
C PHE A 43 -0.63 2.13 -8.62
N THR A 44 -1.49 2.33 -9.62
CA THR A 44 -1.07 2.51 -11.01
C THR A 44 -0.12 3.70 -11.17
N ARG A 45 -0.20 4.72 -10.29
CA ARG A 45 0.75 5.85 -10.30
C ARG A 45 2.15 5.46 -9.85
N SER A 46 2.30 4.34 -9.14
CA SER A 46 3.59 3.81 -8.67
C SER A 46 4.39 3.06 -9.75
N ASN A 47 3.88 3.05 -11.00
CA ASN A 47 4.51 2.44 -12.18
C ASN A 47 4.65 0.91 -12.12
N LEU A 48 3.75 0.25 -11.40
CA LEU A 48 3.67 -1.21 -11.33
C LEU A 48 2.72 -1.77 -12.40
N SER A 49 2.94 -3.02 -12.80
CA SER A 49 2.07 -3.67 -13.79
C SER A 49 0.69 -3.97 -13.18
N ARG A 50 -0.34 -3.98 -14.03
CA ARG A 50 -1.73 -4.28 -13.59
C ARG A 50 -1.86 -5.63 -12.85
N GLN A 51 -1.00 -6.60 -13.16
CA GLN A 51 -0.96 -7.88 -12.46
C GLN A 51 -0.44 -7.74 -11.03
N ASP A 52 0.67 -7.03 -10.86
CA ASP A 52 1.25 -6.69 -9.55
C ASP A 52 0.24 -5.96 -8.66
N LEU A 53 -0.47 -4.98 -9.22
CA LEU A 53 -1.48 -4.22 -8.49
C LEU A 53 -2.64 -5.08 -7.98
N LYS A 54 -3.12 -6.02 -8.81
CA LYS A 54 -4.14 -6.97 -8.38
C LYS A 54 -3.62 -7.87 -7.27
N GLN A 55 -2.35 -8.23 -7.32
CA GLN A 55 -1.73 -9.07 -6.31
C GLN A 55 -1.57 -8.32 -4.99
N VAL A 56 -1.09 -7.06 -5.02
CA VAL A 56 -1.07 -6.15 -3.86
C VAL A 56 -2.45 -6.01 -3.25
N TRP A 57 -3.46 -5.77 -4.08
CA TRP A 57 -4.85 -5.67 -3.62
C TRP A 57 -5.30 -6.95 -2.92
N ALA A 58 -5.10 -8.10 -3.54
CA ALA A 58 -5.50 -9.39 -2.97
C ALA A 58 -4.79 -9.70 -1.64
N ILE A 59 -3.55 -9.25 -1.50
CA ILE A 59 -2.77 -9.36 -0.26
C ILE A 59 -3.35 -8.46 0.84
N ALA A 60 -3.64 -7.20 0.50
CA ALA A 60 -4.13 -6.22 1.44
C ALA A 60 -5.60 -6.49 1.86
N ASP A 61 -6.44 -6.91 0.92
CA ASP A 61 -7.84 -7.29 1.13
C ASP A 61 -7.99 -8.78 1.50
N ASN A 62 -7.21 -9.26 2.47
CA ASN A 62 -7.32 -10.65 2.94
C ASN A 62 -8.73 -10.98 3.47
N LYS A 63 -9.42 -9.97 4.03
CA LYS A 63 -10.80 -10.10 4.52
C LYS A 63 -11.85 -10.13 3.42
N ARG A 64 -11.48 -9.90 2.15
CA ARG A 64 -12.40 -9.80 0.99
C ARG A 64 -13.59 -8.89 1.27
N GLN A 65 -13.33 -7.81 1.98
CA GLN A 65 -14.32 -6.82 2.38
C GLN A 65 -14.60 -5.83 1.23
N GLY A 66 -13.71 -5.80 0.21
CA GLY A 66 -13.89 -4.99 -1.00
C GLY A 66 -13.42 -3.54 -0.86
N TYR A 67 -12.91 -3.18 0.33
CA TYR A 67 -12.33 -1.89 0.65
C TYR A 67 -11.12 -2.08 1.59
N LEU A 68 -10.17 -1.15 1.56
CA LEU A 68 -9.03 -1.12 2.47
C LEU A 68 -9.26 0.00 3.48
N GLY A 69 -9.29 -0.35 4.76
CA GLY A 69 -9.14 0.63 5.82
C GLY A 69 -7.69 1.09 5.93
N PHE A 70 -7.44 2.04 6.83
CA PHE A 70 -6.09 2.53 7.12
C PHE A 70 -5.04 1.42 7.36
N PRO A 71 -5.28 0.38 8.21
CA PRO A 71 -4.27 -0.65 8.43
C PRO A 71 -4.01 -1.51 7.18
N GLU A 72 -5.05 -1.84 6.41
CA GLU A 72 -4.89 -2.62 5.17
C GLU A 72 -4.17 -1.80 4.08
N PHE A 73 -4.41 -0.49 4.02
CA PHE A 73 -3.70 0.42 3.11
C PHE A 73 -2.20 0.47 3.41
N VAL A 74 -1.81 0.50 4.69
CA VAL A 74 -0.39 0.44 5.08
C VAL A 74 0.25 -0.86 4.60
N THR A 75 -0.44 -2.00 4.73
CA THR A 75 0.03 -3.28 4.19
C THR A 75 0.21 -3.20 2.68
N ALA A 76 -0.75 -2.64 1.94
CA ALA A 76 -0.64 -2.47 0.49
C ALA A 76 0.59 -1.63 0.10
N MET A 77 0.83 -0.52 0.81
CA MET A 77 1.98 0.36 0.57
C MET A 77 3.32 -0.33 0.86
N GLN A 78 3.40 -1.19 1.87
CA GLN A 78 4.60 -1.98 2.14
C GLN A 78 4.90 -2.94 0.98
N VAL A 79 3.87 -3.61 0.45
CA VAL A 79 4.01 -4.53 -0.68
C VAL A 79 4.45 -3.79 -1.95
N ILE A 80 3.89 -2.61 -2.21
CA ILE A 80 4.29 -1.76 -3.35
C ILE A 80 5.76 -1.35 -3.21
N SER A 81 6.18 -1.01 -2.00
CA SER A 81 7.57 -0.64 -1.72
C SER A 81 8.53 -1.82 -2.01
N LEU A 82 8.13 -3.05 -1.65
CA LEU A 82 8.88 -4.27 -2.00
C LEU A 82 8.93 -4.50 -3.52
N ALA A 83 7.79 -4.33 -4.19
CA ALA A 83 7.69 -4.47 -5.64
C ALA A 83 8.57 -3.45 -6.37
N GLN A 84 8.59 -2.20 -5.91
CA GLN A 84 9.46 -1.15 -6.43
C GLN A 84 10.94 -1.44 -6.18
N ALA A 85 11.28 -2.12 -5.08
CA ALA A 85 12.63 -2.62 -4.82
C ALA A 85 13.00 -3.85 -5.69
N GLY A 86 12.12 -4.30 -6.59
CA GLY A 86 12.35 -5.46 -7.46
C GLY A 86 12.11 -6.81 -6.80
N HIS A 87 11.49 -6.84 -5.62
CA HIS A 87 11.09 -8.11 -4.99
C HIS A 87 9.79 -8.62 -5.59
N PRO A 88 9.63 -9.96 -5.73
CA PRO A 88 8.39 -10.53 -6.24
C PRO A 88 7.24 -10.24 -5.28
N ILE A 89 6.07 -9.89 -5.81
CA ILE A 89 4.86 -9.68 -5.00
C ILE A 89 4.28 -11.03 -4.59
N THR A 90 4.91 -11.68 -3.61
CA THR A 90 4.46 -12.95 -3.04
C THR A 90 3.93 -12.72 -1.63
N GLN A 91 2.74 -13.26 -1.34
CA GLN A 91 2.10 -13.27 -0.01
C GLN A 91 3.05 -13.78 1.09
N ASP A 92 3.96 -14.68 0.71
CA ASP A 92 4.99 -15.30 1.55
C ASP A 92 5.94 -14.26 2.22
N LEU A 93 6.23 -13.13 1.54
CA LEU A 93 7.14 -12.11 2.08
C LEU A 93 6.56 -11.33 3.27
N LEU A 94 5.23 -11.23 3.37
CA LEU A 94 4.57 -10.60 4.51
C LEU A 94 4.46 -11.55 5.71
N ASP A 95 4.28 -12.85 5.46
CA ASP A 95 4.28 -13.88 6.50
C ASP A 95 5.64 -13.93 7.23
N ALA A 96 6.74 -13.73 6.49
CA ALA A 96 8.10 -13.68 7.04
C ALA A 96 8.35 -12.51 8.03
N LYS A 97 7.45 -11.52 8.13
CA LYS A 97 7.54 -10.41 9.11
C LYS A 97 6.69 -10.63 10.38
N GLY A 98 6.08 -11.81 10.55
CA GLY A 98 5.12 -12.09 11.62
C GLY A 98 5.47 -13.19 12.63
N THR A 99 6.69 -13.77 12.61
CA THR A 99 7.07 -14.81 13.59
C THR A 99 8.33 -14.44 14.38
N THR A 100 8.17 -13.67 15.46
CA THR A 100 8.89 -13.80 16.75
C THR A 100 8.17 -12.96 17.79
#